data_AF-A0A2I0P326-F1
#
_entry.id   AF-A0A2I0P326-F1
#
_cell.length_a   1.000
_cell.length_b   1.000
_cell.length_c   1.000
_cell.angle_alpha   90.00
_cell.angle_beta   90.00
_cell.angle_gamma   90.00
#
_symmetry.space_group_name_H-M   'P 1'
#
loop_
_entity.id
_entity.type
_entity.pdbx_description
1 polymer ?
#
loop_
_entity_poly.entity_id
_entity_poly.type
_entity_poly.pdbx_seq_one_letter_code
_entity_poly.pdbx_strand_id
1 'polypeptide(L)'
;MPSPEQTVDYCIQMLSAIIDDGTIPRNIRRVADETRSLLQNKDKQLGLRAAEAISKIDEISNDSNMPVHARTRVWELVSNLETVPFDT
;
A
#
# COMPACT_ATOMS: atom_id res chain seq x y z
N MET A 1 17.09 4.29 11.26
CA MET A 1 15.72 4.25 10.71
C MET A 1 15.84 4.12 9.20
N PRO A 2 15.08 3.25 8.54
CA PRO A 2 15.03 3.27 7.07
C PRO A 2 14.60 4.67 6.61
N SER A 3 15.18 5.13 5.51
CA SER A 3 14.76 6.38 4.88
C SER A 3 13.31 6.24 4.38
N PRO A 4 12.54 7.34 4.32
CA PRO A 4 11.17 7.31 3.81
C PRO A 4 11.06 6.68 2.42
N GLU A 5 12.06 6.89 1.55
CA GLU A 5 12.12 6.25 0.23
C GLU A 5 12.26 4.73 0.31
N GLN A 6 13.07 4.22 1.23
CA GLN A 6 13.24 2.77 1.43
C GLN A 6 11.96 2.13 1.95
N THR A 7 11.23 2.81 2.84
CA THR A 7 9.93 2.35 3.33
C THR A 7 8.92 2.27 2.18
N VAL A 8 8.88 3.28 1.31
CA VAL A 8 8.00 3.28 0.14
C VAL A 8 8.35 2.16 -0.84
N ASP A 9 9.64 1.93 -1.11
CA ASP A 9 10.07 0.83 -1.98
C ASP A 9 9.68 -0.54 -1.41
N TYR A 10 9.86 -0.74 -0.10
CA TYR A 10 9.38 -1.94 0.59
C TYR A 10 7.86 -2.13 0.43
N CYS A 11 7.08 -1.06 0.59
CA CYS A 11 5.63 -1.09 0.40
C CYS A 11 5.25 -1.45 -1.05
N ILE A 12 5.96 -0.93 -2.05
CA ILE A 12 5.75 -1.26 -3.47
C ILE A 12 5.99 -2.76 -3.73
N GLN A 13 7.01 -3.35 -3.10
CA GLN A 13 7.30 -4.77 -3.20
C GLN A 13 6.19 -5.61 -2.55
N MET A 14 5.71 -5.22 -1.36
CA MET A 14 4.58 -5.87 -0.69
C MET A 14 3.30 -5.83 -1.54
N LEU A 15 2.99 -4.68 -2.13
CA LEU A 15 1.82 -4.53 -3.03
C LEU A 15 1.95 -5.43 -4.26
N SER A 16 3.15 -5.53 -4.85
CA SER A 16 3.39 -6.41 -5.99
C SER A 16 3.16 -7.88 -5.62
N ALA A 17 3.57 -8.31 -4.43
CA ALA A 17 3.26 -9.66 -3.93
C ALA A 17 1.75 -9.91 -3.76
N ILE A 18 0.98 -8.90 -3.35
CA ILE A 18 -0.50 -8.99 -3.26
C ILE A 18 -1.13 -9.11 -4.66
N ILE A 19 -0.60 -8.38 -5.65
CA ILE A 19 -1.11 -8.38 -7.03
C ILE A 19 -0.85 -9.74 -7.71
N ASP A 20 0.32 -10.33 -7.45
CA ASP A 20 0.71 -11.62 -8.03
C ASP A 20 0.05 -12.83 -7.33
N ASP A 21 -0.52 -12.62 -6.14
CA ASP A 21 -1.23 -13.65 -5.40
C ASP A 21 -2.59 -13.98 -6.04
N GLY A 22 -2.64 -15.10 -6.76
CA GLY A 22 -3.85 -15.59 -7.42
C GLY A 22 -4.99 -15.99 -6.47
N THR A 23 -4.72 -16.13 -5.16
CA THR A 23 -5.76 -16.41 -4.15
C THR A 23 -6.54 -15.16 -3.75
N ILE A 24 -6.04 -13.97 -4.11
CA ILE A 24 -6.64 -12.69 -3.77
C ILE A 24 -7.66 -12.27 -4.85
N PRO A 25 -8.90 -11.90 -4.46
CA PRO A 25 -9.91 -11.38 -5.36
C PRO A 25 -9.44 -10.22 -6.26
N ARG A 26 -10.00 -10.16 -7.47
CA ARG A 26 -9.57 -9.20 -8.52
C ARG A 26 -9.79 -7.74 -8.12
N ASN A 27 -10.82 -7.44 -7.33
CA ASN A 27 -11.08 -6.10 -6.78
C ASN A 27 -9.92 -5.65 -5.87
N ILE A 28 -9.47 -6.52 -4.96
CA ILE A 28 -8.37 -6.22 -4.04
C ILE A 28 -7.05 -6.03 -4.80
N ARG A 29 -6.74 -6.93 -5.74
CA ARG A 29 -5.54 -6.80 -6.59
C ARG A 29 -5.53 -5.52 -7.42
N ARG A 30 -6.69 -5.10 -7.93
CA ARG A 30 -6.82 -3.84 -8.66
C ARG A 30 -6.48 -2.63 -7.78
N VAL A 31 -7.02 -2.60 -6.57
CA VAL A 31 -6.74 -1.50 -5.64
C VAL A 31 -5.26 -1.50 -5.24
N ALA A 32 -4.67 -2.67 -4.98
CA ALA A 32 -3.23 -2.78 -4.70
C ALA A 32 -2.36 -2.22 -5.84
N ASP A 33 -2.75 -2.45 -7.11
CA ASP A 33 -2.05 -1.90 -8.28
C ASP A 33 -2.22 -0.38 -8.42
N GLU A 34 -3.41 0.15 -8.14
CA GLU A 34 -3.66 1.59 -8.06
C GLU A 34 -2.81 2.24 -6.95
N THR A 35 -2.76 1.63 -5.75
CA THR A 35 -1.92 2.08 -4.63
C THR A 35 -0.44 2.06 -5.00
N ARG A 36 0.03 1.00 -5.69
CA ARG A 36 1.42 0.90 -6.15
C ARG A 36 1.77 2.03 -7.10
N SER A 37 0.88 2.33 -8.04
CA SER A 37 1.05 3.40 -9.02
C SER A 37 1.10 4.78 -8.35
N LEU A 38 0.32 5.00 -7.28
CA LEU A 38 0.34 6.22 -6.48
C LEU A 38 1.69 6.42 -5.79
N LEU A 39 2.25 5.36 -5.19
CA LEU A 39 3.56 5.41 -4.53
C LEU A 39 4.70 5.70 -5.53
N GLN A 40 4.61 5.15 -6.74
CA GLN A 40 5.60 5.35 -7.80
C GLN A 40 5.52 6.74 -8.47
N ASN A 41 4.43 7.49 -8.28
CA ASN A 41 4.21 8.76 -8.95
C ASN A 41 5.20 9.84 -8.47
N LYS A 42 6.28 10.08 -9.23
CA LYS A 42 7.35 11.01 -8.83
C LYS A 42 6.96 12.49 -8.78
N ASP A 43 5.78 12.86 -9.27
CA ASP A 43 5.35 14.26 -9.34
C ASP A 43 4.79 14.81 -8.01
N LYS A 44 4.33 13.93 -7.10
CA LYS A 44 3.76 14.33 -5.80
C LYS A 44 4.80 14.34 -4.68
N GLN A 45 4.59 15.04 -3.58
CA GLN A 45 5.45 14.86 -2.40
C GLN A 45 5.29 13.45 -1.80
N LEU A 46 6.37 12.91 -1.24
CA LEU A 46 6.42 11.54 -0.73
C LEU A 46 5.39 11.32 0.41
N GLY A 47 5.24 12.27 1.34
CA GLY A 47 4.21 12.22 2.38
C GLY A 47 2.79 12.21 1.82
N LEU A 48 2.51 13.01 0.78
CA LEU A 48 1.20 13.02 0.12
C LEU A 48 0.89 11.68 -0.57
N ARG A 49 1.89 11.07 -1.24
CA ARG A 49 1.74 9.74 -1.85
C ARG A 49 1.43 8.68 -0.81
N ALA A 50 2.14 8.70 0.32
CA ALA A 50 1.93 7.76 1.42
C ALA A 50 0.51 7.91 2.00
N ALA A 51 0.06 9.13 2.25
CA ALA A 51 -1.29 9.40 2.76
C ALA A 51 -2.39 8.93 1.79
N GLU A 52 -2.26 9.24 0.49
CA GLU A 52 -3.20 8.76 -0.53
C GLU A 52 -3.19 7.22 -0.64
N ALA A 53 -2.01 6.60 -0.56
CA ALA A 53 -1.86 5.15 -0.60
C ALA A 53 -2.51 4.45 0.60
N ILE A 54 -2.35 5.00 1.81
CA ILE A 54 -3.02 4.52 3.03
C ILE A 54 -4.53 4.58 2.87
N SER A 55 -5.07 5.74 2.47
CA SER A 55 -6.52 5.89 2.27
C SER A 55 -7.05 4.87 1.26
N LYS A 56 -6.32 4.64 0.17
CA LYS A 56 -6.74 3.74 -0.90
C LYS A 56 -6.70 2.27 -0.49
N ILE A 57 -5.64 1.84 0.20
CA ILE A 57 -5.50 0.45 0.66
C ILE A 57 -6.42 0.15 1.86
N ASP A 58 -6.80 1.14 2.64
CA ASP A 58 -7.71 0.92 3.77
C ASP A 58 -9.17 0.68 3.31
N GLU A 59 -9.56 1.21 2.15
CA GLU A 59 -10.87 0.90 1.55
C GLU A 59 -11.07 -0.62 1.33
N ILE A 60 -10.02 -1.35 0.96
CA ILE A 60 -10.10 -2.80 0.76
C ILE A 60 -9.97 -3.60 2.06
N SER A 61 -9.42 -3.03 3.13
CA SER A 61 -9.28 -3.72 4.43
C SER A 61 -10.65 -4.15 4.99
N ASN A 62 -11.68 -3.36 4.64
CA ASN A 62 -13.08 -3.53 4.99
C ASN A 62 -13.86 -4.52 4.08
N ASP A 63 -13.23 -5.06 3.03
CA ASP A 63 -13.89 -5.98 2.11
C ASP A 63 -14.12 -7.36 2.77
N SER A 64 -15.36 -7.87 2.70
CA SER A 64 -15.75 -9.16 3.28
C SER A 64 -15.13 -10.35 2.55
N ASN A 65 -14.75 -10.20 1.28
CA ASN A 65 -14.08 -11.22 0.49
C ASN A 65 -12.56 -11.23 0.69
N MET A 66 -12.00 -10.32 1.51
CA MET A 66 -10.56 -10.27 1.73
C MET A 66 -10.07 -11.47 2.55
N PRO A 67 -9.09 -12.26 2.03
CA PRO A 67 -8.51 -13.35 2.79
C PRO A 67 -7.65 -12.83 3.95
N VAL A 68 -7.57 -13.61 5.04
CA VAL A 68 -6.91 -13.22 6.30
C VAL A 68 -5.45 -12.81 6.06
N HIS A 69 -4.71 -13.59 5.27
CA HIS A 69 -3.30 -13.29 4.98
C HIS A 69 -3.14 -11.94 4.24
N ALA A 70 -4.08 -11.57 3.36
CA ALA A 70 -4.04 -10.30 2.66
C ALA A 70 -4.35 -9.14 3.60
N ARG A 71 -5.31 -9.33 4.52
CA ARG A 71 -5.63 -8.33 5.55
C ARG A 71 -4.44 -8.03 6.44
N THR A 72 -3.68 -9.05 6.86
CA THR A 72 -2.44 -8.84 7.62
C THR A 72 -1.39 -8.07 6.82
N ARG A 73 -1.19 -8.40 5.54
CA ARG A 73 -0.25 -7.66 4.66
C ARG A 73 -0.66 -6.20 4.46
N VAL A 74 -1.96 -5.94 4.30
CA VAL A 74 -2.49 -4.56 4.17
C VAL A 74 -2.25 -3.78 5.46
N TRP A 75 -2.52 -4.38 6.62
CA TRP A 75 -2.26 -3.73 7.90
C TRP A 75 -0.77 -3.40 8.09
N GLU A 76 0.13 -4.35 7.78
CA GLU A 76 1.57 -4.11 7.80
C GLU A 76 1.99 -3.00 6.82
N LEU A 77 1.40 -2.95 5.63
CA LEU A 77 1.65 -1.89 4.65
C LEU A 77 1.27 -0.52 5.18
N VAL A 78 0.08 -0.39 5.78
CA VAL A 78 -0.39 0.87 6.38
C VAL A 78 0.55 1.30 7.50
N SER A 79 0.90 0.41 8.42
CA SER A 79 1.84 0.74 9.51
C SER A 79 3.20 1.20 8.99
N ASN A 80 3.71 0.61 7.91
CA ASN A 80 4.95 1.07 7.29
C ASN A 80 4.78 2.46 6.65
N LEU A 81 3.72 2.68 5.88
CA LEU A 81 3.44 3.97 5.25
C LEU A 81 3.20 5.09 6.26
N GLU A 82 2.63 4.80 7.43
CA GLU A 82 2.46 5.78 8.53
C GLU A 82 3.79 6.22 9.13
N THR A 83 4.85 5.41 9.01
CA THR A 83 6.20 5.83 9.44
C THR A 83 6.82 6.88 8.53
N VAL A 84 6.26 7.10 7.35
CA VAL A 84 6.72 8.13 6.42
C VAL A 84 6.32 9.51 6.95
N PRO A 85 7.27 10.37 7.31
CA PRO A 85 6.95 11.70 7.81
C PRO A 85 6.30 12.55 6.72
N PHE A 86 5.16 13.17 7.06
CA PHE A 86 4.55 14.22 6.27
C PHE A 86 5.28 15.52 6.60
N ASP A 87 6.34 15.83 5.85
CA ASP A 87 7.06 17.10 6.01
C ASP A 87 6.16 18.23 5.50
N THR A 88 5.60 19.01 6.44
CA THR A 88 4.84 20.26 6.21
C THR A 88 5.74 21.40 5.80
#